data_AF-A0A1J5A0H3-F1
#
_entry.id   AF-A0A1J5A0H3-F1
#
_cell.length_a   1.000
_cell.length_b   1.000
_cell.length_c   1.000
_cell.angle_alpha   90.00
_cell.angle_beta   90.00
_cell.angle_gamma   90.00
#
_symmetry.space_group_name_H-M   'P 1'
#
loop_
_entity.id
_entity.type
_entity.pdbx_description
1 polymer ?
#
loop_
_entity_poly.entity_id
_entity_poly.type
_entity_poly.pdbx_seq_one_letter_code
_entity_poly.pdbx_strand_id
1 'polypeptide(L)' 'MAQMIAATRPVEIGCDECFEKLDRFAELHLAGKNAAEAMPLVQDHLDRCGDCREEFEALLAALKAETEDA' A
#
# COMPACT_ATOMS: atom_id res chain seq x y z
N MET A 1 18.99 1.02 34.11
CA MET A 1 17.97 0.18 33.45
C MET A 1 18.53 -0.19 32.08
N ALA A 2 18.95 -1.44 31.89
CA ALA A 2 19.74 -1.88 30.75
C ALA A 2 18.85 -2.28 29.54
N GLN A 3 19.11 -1.64 28.39
CA GLN A 3 19.23 -2.14 27.01
C GLN A 3 18.48 -3.44 26.58
N MET A 4 17.71 -3.30 25.49
CA MET A 4 17.48 -4.25 24.36
C MET A 4 16.44 -5.36 24.49
N ILE A 5 15.41 -5.31 23.62
CA ILE A 5 15.20 -6.31 22.56
C ILE A 5 14.68 -5.60 21.29
N ALA A 6 15.57 -5.43 20.32
CA ALA A 6 15.21 -5.22 18.92
C ALA A 6 14.55 -6.51 18.41
N ALA A 7 13.23 -6.53 18.28
CA ALA A 7 12.54 -7.55 17.51
C ALA A 7 12.32 -7.02 16.09
N THR A 8 13.39 -7.07 15.30
CA THR A 8 13.37 -7.01 13.83
C THR A 8 12.49 -8.17 13.33
N ARG A 9 11.18 -7.96 13.30
CA ARG A 9 10.29 -8.70 12.40
C ARG A 9 10.26 -7.95 11.08
N PRO A 10 10.11 -8.61 9.92
CA PRO A 10 9.66 -7.90 8.73
C PRO A 10 8.35 -7.24 9.13
N VAL A 11 8.34 -5.91 9.21
CA VAL A 11 7.24 -5.16 9.81
C VAL A 11 6.03 -5.35 8.92
N GLU A 12 5.14 -6.26 9.32
CA GLU A 12 3.79 -6.34 8.80
C GLU A 12 3.14 -5.00 9.10
N ILE A 13 2.71 -4.30 8.06
CA ILE A 13 2.01 -3.03 8.22
C ILE A 13 0.55 -3.33 8.57
N GLY A 14 -0.03 -2.53 9.46
CA GLY A 14 -1.46 -2.59 9.78
C GLY A 14 -2.31 -1.92 8.69
N CYS A 15 -3.63 -2.06 8.78
CA CYS A 15 -4.56 -1.43 7.84
C CYS A 15 -4.37 0.09 7.80
N ASP A 16 -4.20 0.76 8.95
CA ASP A 16 -3.97 2.21 9.02
C ASP A 16 -2.71 2.64 8.25
N GLU A 17 -1.58 1.94 8.46
CA GLU A 17 -0.32 2.28 7.80
C GLU A 17 -0.33 1.90 6.31
N CYS A 18 -1.06 0.84 5.94
CA CYS A 18 -1.37 0.52 4.55
C CYS A 18 -2.15 1.66 3.89
N PHE A 19 -3.17 2.18 4.56
CA PHE A 19 -3.99 3.29 4.10
C PHE A 19 -3.21 4.57 3.85
N GLU A 20 -2.34 4.97 4.78
CA GLU A 20 -1.47 6.15 4.62
C GLU A 20 -0.52 6.03 3.41
N LYS A 21 -0.21 4.79 3.01
CA LYS A 21 0.69 4.47 1.91
C LYS A 21 -0.04 4.08 0.63
N LEU A 22 -1.35 3.89 0.68
CA LEU A 22 -2.19 3.39 -0.41
C LEU A 22 -2.23 4.36 -1.59
N ASP A 23 -2.28 5.66 -1.28
CA ASP A 23 -2.28 6.74 -2.25
C ASP A 23 -1.04 6.66 -3.15
N ARG A 24 0.14 6.64 -2.52
CA ARG A 24 1.44 6.50 -3.20
C ARG A 24 1.57 5.18 -3.94
N PHE A 25 1.02 4.10 -3.38
CA PHE A 25 1.01 2.80 -4.04
C PHE A 25 0.19 2.82 -5.33
N ALA A 26 -1.00 3.46 -5.31
CA ALA A 26 -1.86 3.65 -6.47
C ALA A 26 -1.22 4.54 -7.53
N GLU A 27 -0.59 5.66 -7.14
CA GLU A 27 0.15 6.52 -8.07
C GLU A 27 1.27 5.77 -8.79
N LEU A 28 2.07 4.97 -8.07
CA LEU A 28 3.14 4.16 -8.67
C LEU A 28 2.56 3.13 -9.65
N HIS A 29 1.44 2.51 -9.30
CA HIS A 29 0.75 1.55 -10.15
C HIS A 29 0.22 2.19 -11.44
N LEU A 30 -0.37 3.39 -11.34
CA LEU A 30 -0.85 4.16 -12.50
C LEU A 30 0.30 4.68 -13.37
N ALA A 31 1.43 5.05 -12.75
CA ALA A 31 2.64 5.45 -13.46
C ALA A 31 3.33 4.28 -14.19
N GLY A 32 2.79 3.06 -14.12
CA GLY A 32 3.38 1.85 -14.71
C GLY A 32 4.68 1.42 -14.03
N LYS A 33 4.92 1.89 -12.81
CA LYS A 33 6.07 1.48 -11.99
C LYS A 33 5.68 0.25 -11.17
N ASN A 34 6.67 -0.58 -10.83
CA ASN A 34 6.47 -1.75 -9.99
C ASN A 34 6.18 -1.32 -8.53
N ALA A 35 4.93 -0.95 -8.24
CA ALA A 35 4.49 -0.58 -6.90
C ALA A 35 4.76 -1.70 -5.88
N ALA A 36 4.59 -2.96 -6.28
CA ALA A 36 4.91 -4.13 -5.47
C ALA A 36 6.41 -4.25 -5.12
N GLU A 37 7.32 -3.83 -6.00
CA GLU A 37 8.76 -3.81 -5.68
C GLU A 37 9.16 -2.60 -4.85
N ALA A 38 8.51 -1.45 -5.10
CA ALA A 38 8.77 -0.23 -4.34
C ALA A 38 8.22 -0.31 -2.91
N MET A 39 7.11 -1.03 -2.72
CA MET A 39 6.37 -1.11 -1.47
C MET A 39 5.82 -2.54 -1.23
N PRO A 40 6.71 -3.53 -1.05
CA PRO A 40 6.32 -4.93 -0.91
C PRO A 40 5.46 -5.21 0.32
N LEU A 41 5.58 -4.38 1.37
CA LEU A 41 4.77 -4.52 2.59
C LEU A 41 3.30 -4.15 2.36
N VAL A 42 3.03 -3.15 1.50
CA VAL A 42 1.66 -2.77 1.11
C VAL A 42 1.06 -3.86 0.25
N GLN A 43 1.80 -4.36 -0.73
CA GLN A 43 1.38 -5.48 -1.56
C GLN A 43 1.03 -6.72 -0.71
N ASP A 44 1.91 -7.12 0.21
CA ASP A 44 1.68 -8.28 1.09
C ASP A 44 0.43 -8.08 1.98
N HIS A 45 0.17 -6.85 2.45
CA HIS A 45 -1.04 -6.54 3.20
C HIS A 45 -2.30 -6.63 2.32
N LEU A 46 -2.30 -6.08 1.10
CA LEU A 46 -3.40 -6.20 0.14
C LEU A 46 -3.66 -7.65 -0.29
N ASP A 47 -2.64 -8.51 -0.25
CA ASP A 47 -2.77 -9.95 -0.47
C ASP A 47 -3.42 -10.71 0.68
N ARG A 48 -3.40 -10.15 1.89
CA ARG A 48 -3.97 -10.77 3.09
C ARG A 48 -5.30 -10.15 3.53
N CYS A 49 -5.49 -8.85 3.29
CA CYS A 49 -6.63 -8.06 3.70
C CYS A 49 -7.54 -7.77 2.50
N GLY A 50 -8.76 -8.32 2.52
CA GLY A 50 -9.74 -8.09 1.46
C GLY A 50 -10.29 -6.66 1.45
N ASP A 51 -10.50 -6.06 2.62
CA ASP A 51 -11.01 -4.70 2.75
C ASP A 51 -10.04 -3.69 2.11
N CYS A 52 -8.76 -3.74 2.48
CA CYS A 52 -7.74 -2.85 1.92
C CYS A 52 -7.56 -3.03 0.41
N ARG A 53 -7.78 -4.24 -0.12
CA ARG A 53 -7.78 -4.49 -1.57
C ARG A 53 -8.96 -3.79 -2.25
N GLU A 54 -10.16 -3.93 -1.70
CA GLU A 54 -11.35 -3.26 -2.25
C GLU A 54 -11.18 -1.74 -2.24
N GLU A 55 -10.63 -1.21 -1.15
CA GLU A 55 -10.31 0.22 -0.98
C GLU A 55 -9.27 0.68 -2.01
N PHE A 56 -8.25 -0.15 -2.28
CA PHE A 56 -7.26 0.10 -3.33
C PHE A 56 -7.87 0.11 -4.74
N GLU A 57 -8.71 -0.86 -5.07
CA GLU A 57 -9.38 -0.95 -6.37
C GLU A 57 -10.31 0.24 -6.60
N ALA A 58 -11.06 0.65 -5.58
CA ALA A 58 -11.91 1.84 -5.60
C ALA A 58 -11.07 3.12 -5.84
N LEU A 59 -9.96 3.28 -5.14
CA LEU A 59 -9.04 4.41 -5.31
C LEU A 59 -8.44 4.43 -6.73
N LEU A 60 -7.99 3.28 -7.24
CA LEU A 60 -7.49 3.15 -8.61
C LEU A 60 -8.53 3.53 -9.65
N ALA A 61 -9.79 3.11 -9.46
CA ALA A 61 -10.87 3.45 -10.37
C ALA A 61 -11.14 4.96 -10.39
N ALA A 62 -11.15 5.61 -9.21
CA ALA A 62 -11.32 7.05 -9.10
C ALA A 62 -10.17 7.81 -9.79
N LEU A 63 -8.91 7.46 -9.49
CA LEU A 63 -7.74 8.12 -10.08
C LEU A 63 -7.68 7.93 -11.60
N LYS A 64 -8.07 6.76 -12.14
CA LYS A 64 -8.17 6.56 -13.59
C LYS A 64 -9.21 7.49 -14.21
N ALA A 65 -10.39 7.60 -13.59
CA ALA A 65 -11.42 8.52 -14.05
C ALA A 65 -10.93 9.99 -14.04
N GLU A 66 -10.16 10.39 -13.04
CA GLU A 66 -9.55 11.74 -12.99
C GLU A 66 -8.46 11.95 -14.06
N THR A 67 -7.72 10.90 -14.42
CA THR A 67 -6.65 10.99 -15.43
C THR A 67 -7.20 10.95 -16.87
N GLU A 68 -8.33 10.29 -17.09
CA GLU A 68 -8.99 10.21 -18.41
C GLU A 68 -9.81 11.46 -18.76
N ASP A 69 -10.20 12.28 -17.77
CA ASP A 69 -10.96 13.52 -17.97
C ASP A 69 -10.07 14.78 -18.17
N ALA A 70 -8.74 14.61 -18.22
CA ALA A 70 -7.75 15.70 -18.33
C ALA A 70 -7.25 15.98 -19.76
#